data_AF-A0A847NXL0-F1
#
_entry.id   AF-A0A847NXL0-F1
#
_cell.length_a   1.000
_cell.length_b   1.000
_cell.length_c   1.000
_cell.angle_alpha   90.00
_cell.angle_beta   90.00
_cell.angle_gamma   90.00
#
_symmetry.space_group_name_H-M   'P 1'
#
loop_
_entity.id
_entity.type
_entity.pdbx_description
1 polymer ?
#
loop_
_entity_poly.entity_id
_entity_poly.type
_entity_poly.pdbx_seq_one_letter_code
_entity_poly.pdbx_strand_id
1 'polypeptide(L)'
;MIENDKPVKIGITGSYGGMNMGDEAILQSILAQIRCSIKAEIVVFSRDPADTYRRHKVEKSVPVRSLSRRESELIVKDLDVLIVGGGG
;
A
#
# COMPACT_ATOMS: atom_id res chain seq x y z
N MET A 1 -20.57 -6.02 -21.62
CA MET A 1 -19.70 -5.01 -20.97
C MET A 1 -19.82 -5.27 -19.49
N ILE A 2 -18.77 -5.78 -18.84
CA ILE A 2 -18.83 -6.07 -17.40
C ILE A 2 -18.52 -4.76 -16.71
N GLU A 3 -19.54 -4.12 -16.14
CA GLU A 3 -19.38 -3.09 -15.14
C GLU A 3 -18.64 -3.68 -13.95
N ASN A 4 -17.39 -3.25 -13.75
CA ASN A 4 -16.75 -3.37 -12.45
C ASN A 4 -16.37 -1.95 -11.99
N ASP A 5 -17.36 -1.19 -11.54
CA ASP A 5 -17.17 0.11 -10.87
C ASP A 5 -16.64 -0.05 -9.42
N LYS A 6 -16.29 -1.28 -9.02
CA LYS A 6 -15.65 -1.55 -7.74
C LYS A 6 -14.16 -1.16 -7.82
N PRO A 7 -13.66 -0.37 -6.86
CA PRO A 7 -12.23 -0.10 -6.77
C PRO A 7 -11.43 -1.40 -6.66
N VAL A 8 -10.29 -1.47 -7.34
CA VAL A 8 -9.34 -2.58 -7.18
C VAL A 8 -8.66 -2.45 -5.83
N LYS A 9 -8.64 -3.51 -5.03
CA LYS A 9 -7.97 -3.54 -3.72
C LYS A 9 -6.50 -3.91 -3.88
N ILE A 10 -5.62 -2.95 -3.61
CA ILE A 10 -4.18 -3.09 -3.85
C ILE A 10 -3.43 -3.00 -2.53
N GLY A 11 -2.65 -4.03 -2.22
CA GLY A 11 -1.64 -3.98 -1.17
C GLY A 11 -0.30 -3.55 -1.75
N ILE A 12 0.44 -2.72 -1.02
CA ILE A 12 1.81 -2.34 -1.36
C ILE A 12 2.70 -2.63 -0.15
N THR A 13 3.76 -3.41 -0.36
CA THR A 13 4.78 -3.70 0.65
C THR A 13 6.17 -3.37 0.12
N GLY A 14 7.10 -3.03 1.01
CA GLY A 14 8.46 -2.57 0.67
C GLY A 14 9.16 -1.95 1.88
N SER A 15 10.26 -1.21 1.66
CA SER A 15 11.02 -0.52 2.73
C SER A 15 10.40 0.84 3.13
N TYR A 16 9.07 0.91 3.25
CA TYR A 16 8.35 2.18 3.49
C TYR A 16 8.08 2.47 4.97
N GLY A 17 7.86 3.74 5.29
CA GLY A 17 7.69 4.24 6.66
C GLY A 17 8.99 4.24 7.48
N GLY A 18 10.13 4.08 6.81
CA GLY A 18 11.46 4.14 7.42
C GLY A 18 12.05 5.54 7.46
N MET A 19 11.30 6.56 7.03
CA MET A 19 11.76 7.95 6.85
C MET A 19 12.92 8.09 5.83
N ASN A 20 13.17 7.07 5.01
CA ASN A 20 14.08 7.15 3.88
C ASN A 20 13.38 7.85 2.72
N MET A 21 13.81 9.07 2.39
CA MET A 21 13.14 9.86 1.34
C MET A 21 13.18 9.20 -0.05
N GLY A 22 14.18 8.35 -0.33
CA GLY A 22 14.22 7.57 -1.56
C GLY A 22 13.10 6.52 -1.62
N ASP A 23 12.93 5.75 -0.55
CA ASP A 23 11.85 4.76 -0.44
C ASP A 23 10.47 5.44 -0.47
N GLU A 24 10.30 6.56 0.25
CA GLU A 24 9.04 7.32 0.21
C GLU A 24 8.77 7.93 -1.18
N ALA A 25 9.81 8.31 -1.94
CA ALA A 25 9.65 8.78 -3.32
C ALA A 25 9.22 7.66 -4.27
N ILE A 26 9.78 6.45 -4.10
CA ILE A 26 9.34 5.25 -4.83
C ILE A 26 7.86 4.98 -4.55
N LEU A 27 7.46 4.94 -3.27
CA LEU A 27 6.08 4.76 -2.88
C LEU A 27 5.17 5.83 -3.48
N GLN A 28 5.57 7.10 -3.38
CA GLN A 28 4.81 8.21 -3.95
C GLN A 28 4.60 8.07 -5.46
N SER A 29 5.63 7.65 -6.19
CA SER A 29 5.55 7.42 -7.64
C SER A 29 4.56 6.31 -7.98
N ILE A 30 4.63 5.17 -7.27
CA ILE A 30 3.69 4.05 -7.47
C ILE A 30 2.25 4.51 -7.23
N LEU A 31 2.01 5.19 -6.10
CA LEU A 31 0.67 5.67 -5.72
C LEU A 31 0.11 6.68 -6.73
N ALA A 32 0.94 7.60 -7.21
CA ALA A 32 0.54 8.59 -8.21
C ALA A 32 0.12 7.90 -9.52
N GLN A 33 0.90 6.93 -10.02
CA GLN A 33 0.58 6.21 -11.25
C GLN A 33 -0.70 5.37 -11.14
N ILE A 34 -0.90 4.68 -10.01
CA ILE A 34 -2.13 3.89 -9.77
C ILE A 34 -3.35 4.81 -9.78
N ARG A 35 -3.32 5.89 -9.00
CA ARG A 35 -4.46 6.83 -8.86
C ARG A 35 -4.80 7.54 -10.16
N CYS A 36 -3.83 7.78 -11.03
CA CYS A 36 -4.06 8.34 -12.36
C CYS A 36 -4.61 7.32 -13.37
N SER A 37 -4.43 6.02 -13.13
CA SER A 37 -4.75 4.97 -14.11
C SER A 37 -6.07 4.26 -13.83
N ILE A 38 -6.36 3.99 -12.54
CA ILE A 38 -7.51 3.18 -12.13
C ILE A 38 -8.10 3.67 -10.80
N LYS A 39 -9.37 3.32 -10.56
CA LYS A 39 -10.02 3.45 -9.26
C LYS A 39 -9.49 2.33 -8.35
N ALA A 40 -8.79 2.69 -7.27
CA ALA A 40 -8.17 1.72 -6.35
C ALA A 40 -8.39 2.09 -4.88
N GLU A 41 -8.43 1.07 -4.03
CA GLU A 41 -8.35 1.18 -2.57
C GLU A 41 -6.98 0.61 -2.14
N ILE A 42 -6.15 1.42 -1.49
CA ILE A 42 -4.74 1.08 -1.28
C ILE A 42 -4.43 0.85 0.19
N VAL A 43 -3.84 -0.31 0.47
CA VAL A 43 -3.29 -0.68 1.78
C VAL A 43 -1.76 -0.70 1.71
N VAL A 44 -1.09 0.14 2.49
CA VAL A 44 0.39 0.14 2.57
C VAL A 44 0.88 -0.53 3.85
N PHE A 45 1.69 -1.57 3.69
CA PHE A 45 2.45 -2.18 4.77
C PHE A 45 3.68 -1.31 5.06
N SER A 46 3.71 -0.68 6.23
CA SER A 46 4.67 0.37 6.58
C SER A 46 5.32 0.13 7.94
N ARG A 47 6.56 0.60 8.12
CA ARG A 47 7.24 0.64 9.43
C ARG A 47 6.70 1.74 10.34
N ASP A 48 6.20 2.83 9.77
CA ASP A 48 5.48 3.91 10.46
C ASP A 48 4.17 4.20 9.72
N PRO A 49 3.09 3.46 10.07
CA PRO A 49 1.81 3.62 9.39
C PRO A 49 1.20 5.02 9.54
N ALA A 50 1.46 5.71 10.64
CA ALA A 50 0.91 7.04 10.89
C ALA A 50 1.55 8.07 9.96
N ASP A 51 2.88 8.05 9.79
CA ASP A 51 3.56 8.90 8.82
C ASP A 51 3.13 8.55 7.39
N THR A 52 3.14 7.28 7.01
CA THR A 52 2.75 6.85 5.67
C THR A 52 1.32 7.27 5.33
N TYR A 53 0.37 7.07 6.24
CA TYR A 53 -1.01 7.53 6.06
C TYR A 53 -1.08 9.04 5.83
N ARG A 54 -0.43 9.83 6.70
CA ARG A 54 -0.45 11.30 6.62
C ARG A 54 0.24 11.84 5.37
N ARG A 55 1.40 11.28 5.02
CA ARG A 55 2.25 11.72 3.90
C ARG A 55 1.66 11.36 2.55
N HIS A 56 1.23 10.10 2.39
CA HIS A 56 0.81 9.55 1.11
C HIS A 56 -0.71 9.50 0.92
N LYS A 57 -1.47 9.80 1.98
CA LYS A 57 -2.94 9.88 1.98
C LYS A 57 -3.59 8.60 1.45
N VAL A 58 -3.04 7.45 1.83
CA VAL A 58 -3.58 6.13 1.44
C VAL A 58 -4.79 5.79 2.29
N GLU A 59 -5.64 4.91 1.78
CA GLU A 59 -6.89 4.53 2.43
C GLU A 59 -6.60 3.77 3.73
N LYS A 60 -5.54 2.96 3.73
CA LYS A 60 -5.08 2.24 4.92
C LYS A 60 -3.56 2.13 4.95
N SER A 61 -2.97 2.25 6.12
CA SER A 61 -1.59 1.83 6.37
C SER A 61 -1.53 0.94 7.60
N VAL A 62 -0.71 -0.12 7.53
CA VAL A 62 -0.64 -1.17 8.56
C VAL A 62 0.80 -1.48 8.95
N PRO A 63 1.07 -1.84 10.22
CA PRO A 63 2.43 -1.97 10.72
C PRO A 63 3.09 -3.29 10.26
N VAL A 64 3.99 -3.20 9.28
CA VAL A 64 4.59 -4.38 8.61
C VAL A 64 5.41 -5.28 9.55
N ARG A 65 5.94 -4.74 10.65
CA ARG A 65 6.81 -5.48 11.59
C ARG A 65 6.09 -6.04 12.82
N SER A 66 4.86 -5.60 13.10
CA SER A 66 4.14 -6.02 14.30
C SER A 66 2.90 -6.86 14.01
N LEU A 67 2.51 -7.02 12.75
CA LEU A 67 1.43 -7.92 12.38
C LEU A 67 1.86 -9.38 12.54
N SER A 68 1.01 -10.17 13.19
CA SER A 68 1.14 -11.63 13.15
C SER A 68 0.90 -12.16 11.73
N ARG A 69 1.32 -13.40 11.49
CA ARG A 69 1.02 -14.11 10.23
C ARG A 69 -0.49 -14.14 9.95
N ARG A 70 -1.32 -14.37 10.97
CA ARG A 70 -2.78 -14.47 10.83
C ARG A 70 -3.40 -13.12 10.46
N GLU A 71 -2.98 -12.03 11.09
CA GLU A 71 -3.47 -10.68 10.76
C GLU A 71 -3.04 -10.27 9.36
N SER A 72 -1.79 -10.56 8.99
CA SER A 72 -1.27 -10.32 7.64
C SER A 72 -2.06 -11.11 6.59
N GLU A 73 -2.35 -12.39 6.87
CA GLU A 73 -3.14 -13.26 5.99
C GLU A 73 -4.56 -12.73 5.77
N LEU A 74 -5.23 -12.21 6.81
CA LEU A 74 -6.55 -11.61 6.69
C LEU A 74 -6.56 -10.38 5.77
N ILE A 75 -5.52 -9.55 5.84
CA ILE A 75 -5.38 -8.38 4.97
C ILE A 75 -5.11 -8.85 3.54
N VAL A 76 -4.12 -9.72 3.33
CA VAL A 76 -3.69 -10.15 2.00
C VAL A 76 -4.80 -10.91 1.25
N LYS A 77 -5.61 -11.71 1.96
CA LYS A 77 -6.75 -12.44 1.36
C LYS A 77 -7.85 -11.54 0.80
N ASP A 78 -7.96 -10.30 1.28
CA ASP A 78 -8.96 -9.33 0.81
C ASP A 78 -8.44 -8.49 -0.36
N LEU A 79 -7.16 -8.61 -0.74
CA LEU A 79 -6.57 -7.87 -1.85
C LEU A 79 -6.81 -8.59 -3.18
N ASP A 80 -7.02 -7.81 -4.24
CA ASP A 80 -6.99 -8.31 -5.62
C ASP A 80 -5.54 -8.46 -6.11
N VAL A 81 -4.66 -7.54 -5.68
CA VAL A 81 -3.24 -7.49 -6.09
C VAL A 81 -2.37 -7.11 -4.90
N LEU A 82 -1.22 -7.76 -4.76
CA LEU A 82 -0.13 -7.35 -3.87
C LEU A 82 1.08 -6.93 -4.70
N ILE A 83 1.47 -5.66 -4.58
CA ILE A 83 2.69 -5.11 -5.17
C ILE A 83 3.81 -5.24 -4.15
N VAL A 84 4.85 -5.98 -4.51
CA VAL A 84 6.13 -5.98 -3.80
C VAL A 84 6.99 -4.89 -4.43
N GLY A 85 7.01 -3.73 -3.79
CA GLY A 85 7.74 -2.55 -4.25
C GLY A 85 9.26 -2.66 -4.02
N GLY A 86 9.98 -1.65 -4.49
CA GLY A 86 11.43 -1.55 -4.35
C GLY A 86 11.90 -0.95 -3.03
N GLY A 87 13.16 -0.52 -3.01
CA GLY A 87 13.84 0.03 -1.83
C GLY A 87 14.85 -0.95 -1.24
N GLY A 88 15.98 -0.43 -0.75
CA GLY A 88 17.14 -1.19 -0.25
C GLY A 88 17.89 -0.45 0.84
#